data_AF-A0A2E7R0S2-F1
#
_entry.id   AF-A0A2E7R0S2-F1
#
_cell.length_a   1.000
_cell.length_b   1.000
_cell.length_c   1.000
_cell.angle_alpha   90.00
_cell.angle_beta   90.00
_cell.angle_gamma   90.00
#
_symmetry.space_group_name_H-M   'P 1'
#
loop_
_entity.id
_entity.type
_entity.pdbx_description
1 polymer ?
#
loop_
_entity_poly.entity_id
_entity_poly.type
_entity_poly.pdbx_seq_one_letter_code
_entity_poly.pdbx_strand_id
1 'polypeptide(L)' 'MGCWLIASKAVGMGIREDAGLITGTEANFVPHLILD' A
#
# COMPACT_ATOMS: atom_id res chain seq x y z
N MET A 1 -3.94 2.57 2.01
CA MET A 1 -3.58 1.85 0.77
C MET A 1 -2.84 2.80 -0.16
N GLY A 2 -1.93 2.29 -0.97
CA GLY A 2 -1.23 3.04 -2.01
C GLY A 2 -1.28 2.32 -3.36
N CYS A 3 -1.18 3.09 -4.45
CA CYS A 3 -1.07 2.59 -5.81
C CYS A 3 0.18 3.19 -6.45
N TRP A 4 0.96 2.35 -7.10
CA TRP A 4 2.18 2.76 -7.80
C TRP A 4 1.89 2.98 -9.28
N LEU A 5 2.38 4.10 -9.79
CA LEU A 5 2.32 4.43 -11.21
C LEU A 5 3.72 4.34 -11.83
N ILE A 6 3.82 3.72 -13.00
CA ILE A 6 5.00 3.80 -13.87
C ILE A 6 4.53 4.27 -15.24
N ALA A 7 5.15 5.33 -15.76
CA ALA A 7 4.76 5.95 -17.03
C ALA A 7 3.23 6.24 -17.10
N SER A 8 2.68 6.80 -16.01
CA SER A 8 1.26 7.12 -15.84
C SER A 8 0.31 5.91 -15.89
N LYS A 9 0.81 4.68 -15.74
CA LYS A 9 0.01 3.45 -15.65
C LYS A 9 0.08 2.86 -14.26
N ALA A 10 -1.06 2.42 -13.72
CA ALA A 10 -1.11 1.67 -12.47
C ALA A 10 -0.45 0.30 -12.65
N VAL A 11 0.50 -0.03 -11.78
CA VAL A 11 1.31 -1.26 -11.89
C VAL A 11 1.37 -2.08 -10.60
N GLY A 12 0.89 -1.54 -9.49
CA GLY A 12 0.95 -2.26 -8.22
C GLY A 12 0.19 -1.56 -7.12
N MET A 13 -0.23 -2.36 -6.14
CA MET A 13 -0.88 -1.89 -4.92
C MET A 13 -0.03 -2.24 -3.71
N GLY A 14 -0.22 -1.47 -2.64
CA GLY A 14 0.38 -1.71 -1.34
C GLY A 14 -0.56 -1.33 -0.22
N ILE A 15 -0.49 -2.06 0.89
CA ILE A 15 -1.22 -1.74 2.10
C ILE A 15 -0.19 -1.47 3.18
N ARG A 16 -0.37 -0.35 3.89
CA ARG A 16 0.41 -0.01 5.08
C ARG A 16 -0.53 0.14 6.25
N GLU A 17 -0.14 -0.42 7.39
CA GLU A 17 -0.90 -0.35 8.63
C GLU A 17 -0.03 0.18 9.77
N ASP A 18 -0.71 0.82 10.72
CA ASP A 18 -0.11 1.37 11.93
C ASP A 18 -1.15 1.23 13.06
N ALA A 19 -0.70 1.27 14.31
CA ALA A 19 -1.59 1.26 15.48
C ALA A 19 -2.33 2.60 15.65
N GLY A 20 -1.78 3.67 15.09
CA GLY A 20 -2.39 5.00 15.08
C GLY A 20 -3.35 5.21 13.90
N LEU A 21 -4.13 6.29 13.98
CA LEU A 21 -5.07 6.67 12.90
C LEU A 21 -4.37 7.21 11.64
N ILE A 22 -3.10 7.62 11.76
CA ILE A 22 -2.31 8.18 10.67
C ILE A 22 -1.15 7.24 10.40
N THR A 23 -0.98 6.80 9.15
CA THR A 23 0.15 5.96 8.75
C THR A 23 1.45 6.75 8.80
N GLY A 24 2.36 6.38 9.70
CA GLY A 24 3.67 7.02 9.86
C GLY A 24 4.77 6.43 8.97
N THR A 25 5.99 6.93 9.16
CA THR A 25 7.19 6.43 8.45
C THR A 25 7.48 4.97 8.78
N GLU A 26 7.26 4.56 10.04
CA GLU A 26 7.49 3.19 10.53
C GLU A 26 6.30 2.25 10.32
N ALA A 27 5.22 2.70 9.65
CA ALA A 27 4.05 1.87 9.39
C ALA A 27 4.43 0.63 8.56
N ASN A 28 3.97 -0.54 8.99
CA ASN A 28 4.31 -1.83 8.41
C ASN A 28 3.73 -1.97 7.01
N PHE A 29 4.48 -2.57 6.09
CA PHE A 29 3.94 -3.00 4.80
C PHE A 29 3.38 -4.42 4.95
N VAL A 30 2.11 -4.62 4.61
CA VAL A 30 1.46 -5.92 4.81
C VAL A 30 1.35 -6.70 3.50
N PRO A 31 1.63 -8.02 3.53
CA PRO A 31 1.34 -8.91 2.41
C PRO A 31 -0.14 -8.87 2.06
N HIS A 32 -0.46 -8.84 0.77
CA HIS A 32 -1.83 -8.88 0.29
C HIS A 32 -1.94 -9.67 -1.02
N LEU A 33 -3.12 -10.21 -1.27
CA LEU A 33 -3.47 -10.99 -2.45
C LEU A 33 -4.69 -10.35 -3.11
N ILE A 34 -4.64 -10.22 -4.44
CA ILE A 34 -5.80 -9.83 -5.24
C ILE A 34 -6.48 -11.13 -5.69
N LEU A 35 -7.76 -11.26 -5.38
CA LEU A 35 -8.63 -12.37 -5.80
C LEU A 35 -9.55 -11.90 -6.92
N ASP A 36 -10.05 -12.86 -7.71
CA ASP A 36 -11.01 -12.65 -8.80
C ASP A 36 -12.46 -12.51 -8.29
#